data_AF-A0A376RI85-F1
#
_entry.id   AF-A0A376RI85-F1
#
_cell.length_a   1.000
_cell.length_b   1.000
_cell.length_c   1.000
_cell.angle_alpha   90.00
_cell.angle_beta   90.00
_cell.angle_gamma   90.00
#
_symmetry.space_group_name_H-M   'P 1'
#
loop_
_entity.id
_entity.type
_entity.pdbx_description
1 polymer ?
#
loop_
_entity_poly.entity_id
_entity_poly.type
_entity_poly.pdbx_seq_one_letter_code
_entity_poly.pdbx_strand_id
1 'polypeptide(L)' 'MLTPSLREAMFNPDSAQLDNMAWAQPAIVAFEIAMAAHWRAEGLKPDFAIGHSVGEFAAAVVCGHYTMNRSCHWFVGAAR' A
#
# COMPACT_ATOMS: atom_id res chain seq x y z
N MET A 1 6.97 8.21 11.83
CA MET A 1 6.01 7.08 11.73
C MET A 1 4.61 7.66 11.89
N LEU A 2 3.62 7.09 11.23
CA LEU A 2 2.22 7.49 11.42
C LEU A 2 1.79 7.16 12.85
N THR A 3 0.97 8.04 13.45
CA THR A 3 0.31 7.81 14.74
C THR A 3 -1.15 8.21 14.59
N PRO A 4 -2.13 7.29 14.73
CA PRO A 4 -2.02 5.85 15.05
C PRO A 4 -1.23 4.98 14.02
N SER A 5 -1.14 3.67 14.21
CA SER A 5 -0.55 2.81 13.18
C SER A 5 -1.44 2.74 11.93
N LEU A 6 -0.85 2.44 10.76
CA LEU A 6 -1.64 2.24 9.52
C LEU A 6 -2.67 1.12 9.68
N ARG A 7 -2.33 0.06 10.44
CA ARG A 7 -3.26 -1.02 10.79
C ARG A 7 -4.47 -0.50 11.55
N GLU A 8 -4.25 0.32 12.58
CA GLU A 8 -5.35 0.91 13.34
C GLU A 8 -6.21 1.83 12.47
N ALA A 9 -5.59 2.64 11.60
CA ALA A 9 -6.33 3.50 10.67
C ALA A 9 -7.17 2.71 9.65
N MET A 10 -6.72 1.52 9.22
CA MET A 10 -7.45 0.70 8.25
C MET A 10 -8.57 -0.14 8.85
N PHE A 11 -8.41 -0.59 10.10
CA PHE A 11 -9.27 -1.63 10.67
C PHE A 11 -10.06 -1.21 11.92
N ASN A 12 -9.86 0.01 12.44
CA ASN A 12 -10.74 0.55 13.47
C ASN A 12 -11.98 1.17 12.80
N PRO A 13 -13.20 0.64 13.05
CA PRO A 13 -14.43 1.15 12.45
C PRO A 13 -14.76 2.59 12.83
N ASP A 14 -14.23 3.09 13.96
CA ASP A 14 -14.42 4.48 14.41
C ASP A 14 -13.35 5.44 13.85
N SER A 15 -12.46 4.95 12.97
CA SER A 15 -11.37 5.73 12.38
C SER A 15 -11.84 6.55 11.18
N ALA A 16 -11.61 7.86 11.20
CA ALA A 16 -11.80 8.77 10.06
C ALA A 16 -10.47 9.08 9.32
N GLN A 17 -9.38 8.38 9.67
CA GLN A 17 -8.03 8.71 9.22
C GLN A 17 -7.87 8.51 7.71
N LEU A 18 -8.59 7.54 7.12
CA LEU A 18 -8.53 7.25 5.68
C LEU A 18 -9.11 8.35 4.79
N ASP A 19 -9.85 9.33 5.34
CA ASP A 19 -10.28 10.52 4.59
C ASP A 19 -9.10 11.43 4.24
N ASN A 20 -7.97 11.27 4.93
CA ASN A 20 -6.75 12.02 4.67
C ASN A 20 -5.81 11.21 3.75
N MET A 21 -5.33 11.86 2.69
CA MET A 21 -4.39 11.31 1.71
C MET A 21 -3.10 10.75 2.31
N ALA A 22 -2.62 11.27 3.44
CA ALA A 22 -1.45 10.74 4.15
C ALA A 22 -1.66 9.31 4.68
N TRP A 23 -2.91 8.88 4.81
CA TRP A 23 -3.31 7.53 5.24
C TRP A 23 -3.90 6.72 4.11
N ALA A 24 -4.72 7.33 3.25
CA ALA A 24 -5.34 6.67 2.12
C ALA A 24 -4.31 6.08 1.16
N GLN A 25 -3.27 6.85 0.80
CA GLN A 25 -2.23 6.40 -0.13
C GLN A 25 -1.46 5.17 0.36
N PRO A 26 -0.87 5.15 1.57
CA PRO A 26 -0.20 3.94 2.06
C PRO A 26 -1.18 2.78 2.32
N ALA A 27 -2.44 3.05 2.66
CA ALA A 27 -3.46 2.01 2.81
C ALA A 27 -3.78 1.32 1.48
N ILE A 28 -3.95 2.09 0.40
CA ILE A 28 -4.18 1.58 -0.96
C ILE A 28 -3.00 0.70 -1.40
N VAL A 29 -1.77 1.19 -1.25
CA VAL A 29 -0.57 0.42 -1.63
C VAL A 29 -0.44 -0.87 -0.83
N ALA A 30 -0.66 -0.82 0.49
CA ALA A 30 -0.64 -2.01 1.33
C ALA A 30 -1.70 -3.03 0.93
N PHE A 31 -2.91 -2.57 0.59
CA PHE A 31 -4.00 -3.41 0.13
C PHE A 31 -3.70 -4.06 -1.23
N GLU A 32 -3.20 -3.30 -2.21
CA GLU A 32 -2.84 -3.81 -3.54
C GLU A 32 -1.74 -4.87 -3.47
N ILE A 33 -0.71 -4.67 -2.62
CA ILE A 33 0.33 -5.66 -2.39
C ILE A 33 -0.25 -6.93 -1.73
N ALA A 34 -1.15 -6.77 -0.75
CA ALA A 34 -1.80 -7.90 -0.10
C ALA A 34 -2.67 -8.71 -1.08
N MET A 35 -3.40 -8.03 -1.97
CA MET A 35 -4.17 -8.66 -3.04
C MET A 35 -3.29 -9.42 -4.03
N ALA A 36 -2.17 -8.83 -4.46
CA ALA A 36 -1.21 -9.53 -5.33
C ALA A 36 -0.59 -10.76 -4.64
N ALA A 37 -0.31 -10.67 -3.33
CA ALA A 37 0.17 -11.80 -2.55
C ALA A 37 -0.90 -12.90 -2.42
N HIS A 38 -2.17 -12.52 -2.23
CA HIS A 38 -3.28 -13.46 -2.21
C HIS A 38 -3.41 -14.22 -3.54
N TRP A 39 -3.42 -13.52 -4.67
CA TRP A 39 -3.48 -14.17 -5.99
C TRP A 39 -2.29 -15.09 -6.26
N ARG A 40 -1.09 -14.74 -5.80
CA ARG A 40 0.09 -15.63 -5.87
C ARG A 40 -0.09 -16.89 -5.03
N ALA A 41 -0.71 -16.78 -3.86
CA ALA A 41 -1.04 -17.93 -3.02
C ALA A 41 -2.07 -18.85 -3.69
N GLU A 42 -2.99 -18.28 -4.48
CA GLU A 42 -3.93 -19.01 -5.35
C GLU A 42 -3.28 -19.52 -6.65
N GLY A 43 -1.97 -19.39 -6.82
CA GLY A 43 -1.22 -19.91 -7.95
C GLY A 43 -1.15 -19.00 -9.19
N LEU A 44 -1.75 -17.81 -9.14
CA LEU A 44 -1.69 -16.83 -10.23
C LEU A 44 -0.34 -16.08 -10.21
N LYS A 45 0.37 -16.11 -11.33
CA LYS A 45 1.63 -15.39 -11.52
C LYS A 45 1.44 -14.30 -12.56
N PRO A 46 1.49 -13.01 -12.19
CA PRO A 46 1.38 -11.93 -13.16
C PRO A 46 2.65 -11.86 -14.01
N ASP A 47 2.50 -11.82 -15.35
CA ASP A 47 3.59 -11.55 -16.28
C ASP A 47 3.99 -10.06 -16.28
N PHE A 48 3.01 -9.18 -16.05
CA PHE A 48 3.18 -7.73 -15.98
C PHE A 48 2.36 -7.16 -14.83
N ALA A 49 2.84 -6.07 -14.23
CA ALA A 49 2.07 -5.26 -13.30
C ALA A 49 2.19 -3.78 -13.70
N ILE A 50 1.05 -3.09 -13.75
CA ILE A 50 0.95 -1.67 -14.06
C ILE A 50 0.13 -1.03 -12.95
N GLY A 51 0.60 0.10 -12.44
CA GLY A 51 -0.10 0.89 -11.44
C GLY A 51 -0.33 2.30 -11.96
N HIS A 52 -1.48 2.88 -11.65
CA HIS A 52 -1.79 4.26 -11.98
C HIS A 52 -1.55 5.14 -10.75
N SER A 53 -0.78 6.23 -10.90
CA SER A 53 -0.47 7.17 -9.82
C SER A 53 0.12 6.42 -8.60
N VAL A 54 -0.50 6.51 -7.42
CA VAL A 54 -0.05 5.81 -6.20
C VAL A 54 0.09 4.29 -6.37
N GLY A 55 -0.66 3.69 -7.30
CA GLY A 55 -0.58 2.25 -7.58
C GLY A 55 0.75 1.83 -8.22
N GLU A 56 1.51 2.76 -8.82
CA GLU A 56 2.83 2.44 -9.38
C GLU A 56 3.79 1.89 -8.31
N PHE A 57 3.64 2.35 -7.06
CA PHE A 57 4.42 1.85 -5.93
C PHE A 57 4.10 0.39 -5.59
N ALA A 58 2.83 -0.01 -5.69
CA ALA A 58 2.43 -1.39 -5.49
C ALA A 58 2.92 -2.26 -6.66
N ALA A 59 2.77 -1.81 -7.90
CA ALA A 59 3.30 -2.50 -9.08
C ALA A 59 4.82 -2.71 -8.99
N ALA A 60 5.57 -1.69 -8.57
CA ALA A 60 7.01 -1.79 -8.36
C ALA A 60 7.39 -2.78 -7.26
N VAL A 61 6.62 -2.89 -6.16
CA VAL A 61 6.83 -3.91 -5.12
C VAL A 61 6.50 -5.30 -5.64
N VAL A 62 5.38 -5.46 -6.36
CA VAL A 62 4.97 -6.75 -6.94
C VAL A 62 6.02 -7.26 -7.93
N CYS A 63 6.59 -6.37 -8.75
CA CYS A 63 7.68 -6.69 -9.68
C CYS A 63 9.06 -6.88 -9.01
N GLY A 64 9.19 -6.63 -7.70
CA GLY A 64 10.44 -6.82 -6.96
C GLY A 64 11.44 -5.67 -7.03
N HIS A 65 11.06 -4.51 -7.57
CA HIS A 65 11.92 -3.31 -7.64
C HIS A 65 12.00 -2.54 -6.31
N TYR A 66 10.99 -2.66 -5.44
CA TYR A 66 10.98 -2.06 -4.11
C TYR A 66 10.53 -3.03 -3.01
N THR A 67 10.93 -2.73 -1.77
CA THR A 67 10.40 -3.40 -0.58
C THR A 67 9.18 -2.65 -0.06
N MET A 68 8.21 -3.36 0.51
CA MET A 68 6.98 -2.76 1.03
C MET A 68 7.24 -1.65 2.06
N ASN A 69 8.22 -1.86 2.96
CA ASN A 69 8.62 -0.83 3.93
C ASN A 69 9.11 0.46 3.26
N ARG A 70 9.87 0.33 2.15
CA ARG A 70 10.37 1.49 1.41
C ARG A 70 9.22 2.24 0.73
N SER A 71 8.30 1.54 0.07
CA SER A 71 7.14 2.18 -0.58
C SER A 71 6.25 2.92 0.40
N CYS A 72 5.94 2.33 1.57
CA CYS A 72 5.13 3.00 2.58
C CYS A 72 5.82 4.22 3.21
N HIS A 73 7.16 4.22 3.29
CA HIS A 73 7.92 5.34 3.87
C HIS A 73 7.80 6.63 3.04
N TRP A 74 7.70 6.54 1.71
CA TRP A 74 7.58 7.71 0.83
C TRP A 74 6.36 8.57 1.16
N PHE A 75 5.23 7.94 1.50
CA PHE A 75 4.00 8.66 1.85
C PHE A 75 4.08 9.38 3.20
N VAL A 76 4.89 8.85 4.13
CA VAL A 76 5.10 9.48 5.44
C VAL A 76 6.02 10.69 5.35
N GLY A 77 6.93 10.72 4.37
CA GLY A 77 7.84 11.84 4.12
C GLY A 77 7.23 12.96 3.27
N ALA A 78 6.38 12.61 2.30
CA ALA A 78 5.77 13.57 1.37
C ALA A 78 4.58 14.36 1.97
N ALA A 79 4.05 13.95 3.12
CA ALA A 79 2.95 14.61 3.83
C ALA A 79 3.41 15.69 4.82
N ARG A 80 4.60 16.28 4.62
CA ARG A 80 5.11 17.43 5.37
C ARG A 80 5.11 18.69 4.52
#